data_AF-A0A3E1P2Q1-F1
#
_entry.id   AF-A0A3E1P2Q1-F1
#
_cell.length_a   1.000
_cell.length_b   1.000
_cell.length_c   1.000
_cell.angle_alpha   90.00
_cell.angle_beta   90.00
_cell.angle_gamma   90.00
#
_symmetry.space_group_name_H-M   'P 1'
#
loop_
_entity.id
_entity.type
_entity.pdbx_description
1 polymer ?
#
loop_
_entity_poly.entity_id
_entity_poly.type
_entity_poly.pdbx_seq_one_letter_code
_entity_poly.pdbx_strand_id
1 'polypeptide(L)'
;MLIFNYLGVLIFAFTMEPLYKLNRIKSLLADKGLKNEDLAKYLGYKSVDIISKWNSNKIQPPVSVCYQIALFFKLKDWRDIFEPEPYKISINEGNDKR
;
A
#
# COMPACT_ATOMS: atom_id res chain seq x y z
N MET A 1 30.51 9.87 -31.05
CA MET A 1 30.36 8.64 -30.25
C MET A 1 29.88 8.99 -28.83
N LEU A 2 28.69 9.60 -28.71
CA LEU A 2 28.06 9.97 -27.41
C LEU A 2 26.56 9.64 -27.33
N ILE A 3 25.95 9.23 -28.45
CA ILE A 3 24.49 9.08 -28.58
C ILE A 3 24.02 7.71 -28.05
N PHE A 4 24.92 6.71 -27.99
CA PHE A 4 24.58 5.35 -27.56
C PHE A 4 24.45 5.18 -26.03
N ASN A 5 25.03 6.06 -25.22
CA ASN A 5 24.91 5.98 -23.75
C ASN A 5 23.60 6.56 -23.22
N TYR A 6 23.04 7.56 -23.89
CA TYR A 6 21.77 8.16 -23.47
C TYR A 6 20.59 7.20 -23.71
N LEU A 7 20.62 6.44 -24.80
CA LEU A 7 19.57 5.47 -25.12
C LEU A 7 19.51 4.35 -24.08
N GLY A 8 20.65 3.89 -23.57
CA GLY A 8 20.70 2.89 -22.49
C GLY A 8 20.11 3.39 -21.17
N VAL A 9 20.42 4.63 -20.78
CA VAL A 9 19.84 5.27 -19.58
C VAL A 9 18.35 5.53 -19.75
N LEU A 10 17.91 5.93 -20.96
CA LEU A 10 16.51 6.21 -21.27
C LEU A 10 15.67 4.92 -21.25
N ILE A 11 16.20 3.83 -21.80
CA ILE A 11 15.55 2.50 -21.74
C ILE A 11 15.46 2.03 -20.30
N PHE A 12 16.52 2.15 -19.50
CA PHE A 12 16.52 1.76 -18.09
C PHE A 12 15.51 2.56 -17.26
N ALA A 13 15.41 3.87 -17.46
CA ALA A 13 14.42 4.74 -16.82
C ALA A 13 12.99 4.43 -17.27
N PHE A 14 12.79 4.05 -18.55
CA PHE A 14 11.49 3.65 -19.10
C PHE A 14 11.02 2.29 -18.60
N THR A 15 11.94 1.35 -18.30
CA THR A 15 11.63 0.00 -17.83
C THR A 15 11.45 -0.15 -16.31
N MET A 16 11.71 0.89 -15.53
CA MET A 16 11.44 0.88 -14.08
C MET A 16 9.93 1.02 -13.84
N GLU A 17 9.19 -0.06 -14.05
CA GLU A 17 7.81 -0.12 -13.59
C GLU A 17 7.80 0.02 -12.06
N PRO A 18 7.07 0.99 -11.50
CA PRO A 18 6.95 1.09 -10.06
C PRO A 18 6.27 -0.19 -9.58
N LEU A 19 6.86 -0.87 -8.61
CA LEU A 19 6.15 -1.91 -7.88
C LEU A 19 4.84 -1.28 -7.38
N TYR A 20 3.70 -1.95 -7.51
CA TYR A 20 2.42 -1.39 -7.04
C TYR A 20 1.96 -2.10 -5.78
N LYS A 21 1.44 -1.35 -4.81
CA LYS A 21 0.75 -1.96 -3.67
C LYS A 21 -0.67 -2.32 -4.09
N LEU A 22 -1.06 -3.58 -3.86
CA LEU A 22 -2.38 -4.07 -4.23
C LEU A 22 -3.51 -3.44 -3.41
N ASN A 23 -3.27 -3.09 -2.15
CA ASN A 23 -4.22 -2.35 -1.32
C ASN A 23 -3.63 -1.04 -0.81
N ARG A 24 -4.49 -0.01 -0.71
CA ARG A 24 -4.15 1.32 -0.20
C ARG A 24 -4.70 1.60 1.20
N ILE A 25 -5.05 0.57 1.98
CA ILE A 25 -5.63 0.73 3.32
C ILE A 25 -4.71 1.58 4.21
N LYS A 26 -3.39 1.37 4.13
CA LYS A 26 -2.40 2.17 4.86
C LYS A 26 -2.46 3.66 4.48
N SER A 27 -2.64 3.95 3.19
CA SER A 27 -2.74 5.31 2.66
C SER A 27 -4.04 5.98 3.14
N LEU A 28 -5.17 5.28 3.00
CA LEU A 28 -6.49 5.73 3.47
C LEU A 28 -6.52 6.04 4.98
N LEU A 29 -5.82 5.23 5.79
CA LEU A 29 -5.64 5.50 7.22
C LEU A 29 -4.82 6.76 7.46
N ALA A 30 -3.70 6.93 6.74
CA ALA A 30 -2.83 8.09 6.86
C ALA A 30 -3.55 9.38 6.44
N ASP A 31 -4.28 9.36 5.32
CA ASP A 31 -5.02 10.50 4.78
C ASP A 31 -6.06 11.05 5.76
N LYS A 32 -6.67 10.16 6.55
CA LYS A 32 -7.68 10.53 7.57
C LYS A 32 -7.10 10.67 8.97
N GLY A 33 -5.79 10.49 9.15
CA GLY A 33 -5.14 10.52 10.47
C GLY A 33 -5.61 9.43 11.44
N LEU A 34 -6.08 8.30 10.91
CA LEU A 34 -6.65 7.19 11.67
C LEU A 34 -5.60 6.12 11.96
N LYS A 35 -5.74 5.45 13.10
CA LYS A 35 -4.86 4.34 13.49
C LYS A 35 -5.46 3.01 13.10
N ASN A 36 -4.62 1.98 13.03
CA ASN A 36 -5.07 0.60 12.80
C ASN A 36 -6.07 0.15 13.89
N GLU A 37 -5.93 0.67 15.11
CA GLU A 37 -6.83 0.44 16.24
C GLU A 37 -8.25 0.95 15.97
N ASP A 38 -8.39 2.07 15.28
CA ASP A 38 -9.70 2.66 14.97
C ASP A 38 -10.46 1.78 13.97
N LEU A 39 -9.74 1.27 12.97
CA LEU A 39 -10.28 0.32 12.02
C LEU A 39 -10.61 -1.04 12.69
N ALA A 40 -9.78 -1.50 13.63
CA ALA A 40 -10.05 -2.71 14.40
C ALA A 40 -11.34 -2.61 15.21
N LYS A 41 -11.51 -1.48 15.91
CA LYS A 41 -12.71 -1.19 16.69
C LYS A 41 -13.95 -1.16 15.81
N TYR A 42 -13.90 -0.48 14.67
CA TYR A 42 -15.03 -0.40 13.74
C TYR A 42 -15.45 -1.77 13.22
N LEU A 43 -14.48 -2.61 12.86
CA LEU A 43 -14.71 -3.95 12.32
C LEU A 43 -14.98 -5.01 13.40
N GLY A 44 -14.89 -4.65 14.69
CA GLY A 44 -15.07 -5.59 15.81
C GLY A 44 -13.92 -6.60 15.99
N TYR A 45 -12.74 -6.35 15.41
CA TYR A 45 -11.58 -7.23 15.59
C TYR A 45 -10.86 -6.95 16.91
N LYS A 46 -10.56 -8.02 17.66
CA LYS A 46 -9.79 -7.94 18.91
C LYS A 46 -8.29 -7.71 18.70
N SER A 47 -7.73 -8.14 17.57
CA SER A 47 -6.30 -8.00 17.26
C SER A 47 -6.10 -7.02 16.11
N VAL A 48 -5.14 -6.11 16.30
CA VAL A 48 -4.68 -5.13 15.31
C VAL A 48 -3.70 -5.77 14.31
N ASP A 49 -3.15 -6.95 14.63
CA ASP A 49 -2.15 -7.64 13.80
C ASP A 49 -2.70 -8.00 12.43
N ILE A 50 -3.98 -8.38 12.36
CA ILE A 50 -4.61 -8.72 11.08
C ILE A 50 -4.70 -7.51 10.15
N ILE A 51 -4.96 -6.32 10.71
CA ILE A 51 -4.99 -5.06 9.97
C ILE A 51 -3.58 -4.65 9.57
N SER A 52 -2.58 -4.86 10.43
CA SER A 52 -1.17 -4.66 10.07
C SER A 52 -0.74 -5.56 8.90
N LYS A 53 -1.21 -6.82 8.87
CA LYS A 53 -1.00 -7.73 7.74
C LYS A 53 -1.68 -7.25 6.46
N TRP A 54 -2.88 -6.68 6.57
CA TRP A 54 -3.56 -6.04 5.44
C TRP A 54 -2.79 -4.82 4.93
N ASN A 55 -2.40 -3.91 5.81
CA ASN A 55 -1.63 -2.71 5.47
C ASN A 55 -0.27 -2.98 4.84
N SER A 56 0.37 -4.09 5.24
CA SER A 56 1.63 -4.56 4.65
C SER A 56 1.43 -5.39 3.37
N ASN A 57 0.19 -5.53 2.90
CA ASN A 57 -0.18 -6.35 1.73
C ASN A 57 0.25 -7.83 1.85
N LYS A 58 0.61 -8.30 3.06
CA LYS A 58 1.01 -9.69 3.32
C LYS A 58 -0.18 -10.66 3.21
N ILE A 59 -1.34 -10.19 3.62
CA ILE A 59 -2.62 -10.91 3.54
C ILE A 59 -3.66 -9.93 3.03
N GLN A 60 -4.57 -10.39 2.18
CA GLN A 60 -5.70 -9.55 1.75
C GLN A 60 -6.91 -9.75 2.68
N PRO A 61 -7.67 -8.69 2.99
CA PRO A 61 -8.94 -8.84 3.67
C PRO A 61 -9.94 -9.63 2.79
N PRO A 62 -10.83 -10.42 3.40
CA PRO A 62 -11.90 -11.07 2.66
C PRO A 62 -12.85 -10.00 2.08
N VAL A 63 -13.51 -10.34 0.97
CA VAL A 63 -14.38 -9.39 0.22
C VAL A 63 -15.45 -8.74 1.12
N SER A 64 -16.05 -9.50 2.04
CA SER A 64 -17.04 -8.98 2.99
C SER A 64 -16.49 -7.87 3.89
N VAL A 65 -15.22 -7.99 4.28
CA VAL A 65 -14.52 -6.99 5.09
C VAL A 65 -14.11 -5.79 4.23
N CYS A 66 -13.76 -6.00 2.95
CA CYS A 66 -13.51 -4.88 2.03
C CYS A 66 -14.71 -3.93 1.95
N TYR A 67 -15.93 -4.45 1.87
CA TYR A 67 -17.13 -3.61 1.91
C TYR A 67 -17.24 -2.80 3.21
N GLN A 68 -16.98 -3.42 4.36
CA GLN A 68 -17.02 -2.72 5.64
C GLN A 68 -15.95 -1.62 5.73
N ILE A 69 -14.75 -1.91 5.24
CA ILE A 69 -13.64 -0.94 5.14
C ILE A 69 -14.05 0.22 4.22
N ALA A 70 -14.70 -0.06 3.09
CA ALA A 70 -15.16 0.97 2.17
C ALA A 70 -16.19 1.89 2.82
N LEU A 71 -17.13 1.31 3.59
CA LEU A 71 -18.11 2.07 4.37
C LEU A 71 -17.44 2.93 5.44
N PHE A 72 -16.42 2.40 6.14
CA PHE A 72 -15.65 3.14 7.14
C PHE A 72 -14.98 4.38 6.53
N PHE A 73 -14.35 4.22 5.36
CA PHE A 73 -13.68 5.31 4.66
C PHE A 73 -14.63 6.21 3.85
N LYS A 74 -15.91 5.82 3.73
CA LYS A 74 -16.95 6.47 2.90
C LYS A 74 -16.55 6.52 1.42
N LEU A 75 -16.00 5.42 0.91
CA LEU A 75 -15.66 5.27 -0.50
C LEU A 75 -16.91 5.06 -1.34
N LYS A 76 -16.86 5.46 -2.62
CA LYS A 76 -17.98 5.32 -3.56
C LYS A 76 -18.07 3.88 -4.08
N ASP A 77 -16.93 3.24 -4.35
CA ASP A 77 -16.82 1.82 -4.68
C ASP A 77 -15.88 1.13 -3.66
N TRP A 78 -16.13 -0.13 -3.33
CA TRP A 78 -15.22 -0.91 -2.46
C TRP A 78 -13.93 -1.28 -3.17
N ARG A 79 -13.96 -1.34 -4.51
CA ARG A 79 -12.78 -1.60 -5.36
C ARG A 79 -11.75 -0.49 -5.26
N ASP A 80 -12.18 0.71 -4.85
CA ASP A 80 -11.32 1.83 -4.56
C ASP A 80 -10.29 1.49 -3.47
N ILE A 81 -10.47 0.43 -2.67
CA ILE A 81 -9.44 -0.03 -1.71
C ILE A 81 -8.22 -0.63 -2.42
N PHE A 82 -8.41 -1.14 -3.63
CA PHE A 82 -7.40 -1.84 -4.42
C PHE A 82 -6.76 -0.97 -5.50
N GLU A 83 -6.98 0.35 -5.46
CA GLU A 83 -6.35 1.26 -6.41
C GLU A 83 -4.81 1.21 -6.22
N PRO A 84 -4.05 0.78 -7.24
CA PRO A 84 -2.64 0.50 -7.10
C PRO A 84 -1.85 1.80 -6.91
N GLU A 85 -1.26 1.97 -5.74
CA GLU A 85 -0.36 3.10 -5.45
C GLU A 85 1.09 2.72 -5.79
N PRO A 86 1.90 3.65 -6.35
CA PRO A 86 3.31 3.40 -6.59
C PRO A 86 4.03 3.09 -5.27
N TYR A 87 4.61 1.90 -5.19
CA TYR A 87 5.42 1.42 -4.06
C TYR A 87 6.73 2.20 -4.04
N LYS A 88 6.82 3.15 -3.12
CA LYS A 88 8.10 3.79 -2.79
C LYS A 88 8.97 2.75 -2.07
N ILE A 89 10.05 2.34 -2.72
CA ILE A 89 11.10 1.56 -2.07
C ILE A 89 11.72 2.47 -1.01
N SER A 90 11.41 2.24 0.26
CA SER A 90 12.18 2.83 1.36
C SER A 90 13.53 2.13 1.37
N ILE A 91 14.53 2.75 0.75
CA ILE A 91 15.92 2.32 0.89
C ILE A 91 16.27 2.59 2.36
N ASN A 92 16.25 1.56 3.18
CA ASN A 92 16.76 1.66 4.54
C ASN A 92 18.29 1.70 4.44
N GLU A 93 18.86 2.90 4.37
CA GLU A 93 20.29 3.07 4.60
C GLU A 93 20.60 2.68 6.04
N GLY A 94 21.20 1.50 6.21
CA GLY A 94 22.01 1.13 7.36
C GLY A 94 21.27 0.86 8.68
N ASN A 95 20.93 -0.40 8.94
CA ASN A 95 21.17 -0.98 10.26
C ASN A 95 21.30 -2.52 10.14
N ASP A 96 22.35 -2.95 9.42
CA ASP A 96 23.00 -4.23 9.65
C ASP A 96 24.29 -3.94 10.41
N LYS A 97 24.17 -3.75 11.72
CA LYS A 97 25.28 -3.85 12.66
C LYS A 97 24.98 -5.05 13.54
N ARG A 98 25.46 -6.21 13.09
CA ARG A 98 25.75 -7.35 13.95
C ARG A 98 26.85 -6.99 14.94
#